data_AF-A0A7V5K289-F1
#
_entry.id   AF-A0A7V5K289-F1
#
_cell.length_a   1.000
_cell.length_b   1.000
_cell.length_c   1.000
_cell.angle_alpha   90.00
_cell.angle_beta   90.00
_cell.angle_gamma   90.00
#
_symmetry.space_group_name_H-M   'P 1'
#
loop_
_entity.id
_entity.type
_entity.pdbx_description
1 polymer ?
#
loop_
_entity_poly.entity_id
_entity_poly.type
_entity_poly.pdbx_seq_one_letter_code
_entity_poly.pdbx_strand_id
1 'polypeptide(L)'
;YYQKGDLQNAKKLFEEYIKKFPKGNWLGQAYFWIGEIYFKEQKYEEAILNYQKLIELPGWNPLKPSAMLKQAQAFKALGDTEASKILLKKLINQYPQSKEAEVAKKLLK
;
A
#
# COMPACT_ATOMS: atom_id res chain seq x y z
N TYR A 1 -20.32 -14.28 3.32
CA TYR A 1 -19.87 -15.05 2.14
C TYR A 1 -19.63 -14.19 0.90
N TYR A 2 -20.45 -13.16 0.62
CA TYR A 2 -20.31 -12.30 -0.58
C TYR A 2 -18.95 -11.56 -0.68
N GLN A 3 -18.52 -10.91 0.41
CA GLN A 3 -17.30 -10.08 0.40
C GLN A 3 -16.01 -10.84 0.04
N LYS A 4 -15.82 -12.09 0.50
CA LYS A 4 -14.57 -12.83 0.24
C LYS A 4 -14.45 -13.26 -1.22
N GLY A 5 -15.56 -13.69 -1.84
CA GLY A 5 -15.60 -14.06 -3.26
C GLY A 5 -15.35 -12.85 -4.15
N ASP A 6 -15.95 -11.71 -3.82
CA ASP A 6 -15.77 -10.46 -4.57
C ASP A 6 -14.33 -9.94 -4.50
N LEU A 7 -13.70 -10.02 -3.33
CA LEU A 7 -12.31 -9.58 -3.15
C LEU A 7 -11.33 -10.45 -3.96
N GLN A 8 -11.55 -11.76 -4.05
CA GLN A 8 -10.70 -12.65 -4.85
C GLN A 8 -10.87 -12.40 -6.36
N ASN A 9 -12.11 -12.19 -6.81
CA ASN A 9 -12.38 -11.83 -8.21
C ASN A 9 -11.77 -10.46 -8.56
N ALA A 10 -11.93 -9.46 -7.69
CA ALA A 10 -11.32 -8.14 -7.87
C ALA A 10 -9.79 -8.22 -7.94
N LYS A 11 -9.16 -9.00 -7.05
CA LYS A 11 -7.71 -9.23 -7.06
C LYS A 11 -7.26 -9.79 -8.41
N LYS A 12 -7.95 -10.80 -8.93
CA LYS A 12 -7.62 -11.43 -10.22
C LYS A 12 -7.71 -10.42 -11.37
N LEU A 13 -8.74 -9.57 -11.39
CA LEU A 13 -8.89 -8.52 -12.40
C LEU A 13 -7.75 -7.50 -12.33
N PHE A 14 -7.34 -7.07 -11.13
CA PHE A 14 -6.20 -6.17 -10.98
C PHE A 14 -4.87 -6.82 -11.39
N GLU A 15 -4.64 -8.08 -11.03
CA GLU A 15 -3.46 -8.83 -11.44
C GLU A 15 -3.39 -9.00 -12.97
N GLU A 16 -4.53 -9.29 -13.62
CA GLU A 16 -4.62 -9.33 -15.08
C GLU A 16 -4.36 -7.96 -15.71
N TYR A 17 -4.90 -6.88 -15.12
CA TYR A 17 -4.65 -5.52 -15.60
C TYR A 17 -3.16 -5.17 -15.55
N ILE A 18 -2.48 -5.47 -14.44
CA ILE A 18 -1.04 -5.20 -14.28
C ILE A 18 -0.23 -5.95 -15.35
N LYS A 19 -0.58 -7.21 -15.63
CA LYS A 19 0.09 -8.03 -16.65
C LYS A 19 -0.15 -7.50 -18.07
N LYS A 20 -1.38 -7.12 -18.39
CA LYS A 20 -1.77 -6.64 -19.73
C LYS A 20 -1.30 -5.21 -20.00
N PHE A 21 -1.24 -4.37 -18.97
CA PHE A 21 -0.97 -2.93 -19.07
C PHE A 21 0.14 -2.48 -18.12
N PRO A 22 1.41 -2.88 -18.35
CA PRO A 22 2.53 -2.56 -17.46
C PRO A 22 2.93 -1.07 -17.44
N LYS A 23 2.32 -0.23 -18.28
CA LYS A 23 2.42 1.24 -18.26
C LYS A 23 1.05 1.91 -18.13
N GLY A 24 0.05 1.18 -17.65
CA GLY A 24 -1.32 1.67 -17.52
C GLY A 24 -1.48 2.72 -16.43
N ASN A 25 -2.38 3.67 -16.64
CA ASN A 25 -2.64 4.75 -15.69
C ASN A 25 -3.22 4.25 -14.35
N TRP A 26 -3.80 3.04 -14.32
CA TRP A 26 -4.45 2.47 -13.14
C TRP A 26 -3.56 1.52 -12.34
N LEU A 27 -2.27 1.42 -12.68
CA LEU A 27 -1.34 0.53 -11.98
C LEU A 27 -1.26 0.83 -10.48
N GLY A 28 -1.23 2.11 -10.11
CA GLY A 28 -1.19 2.49 -8.70
C GLY A 28 -2.43 2.00 -7.95
N GLN A 29 -3.61 2.21 -8.52
CA GLN A 29 -4.87 1.73 -7.95
C GLN A 29 -4.88 0.20 -7.84
N ALA A 30 -4.43 -0.50 -8.88
CA ALA A 30 -4.36 -1.96 -8.89
C ALA A 30 -3.47 -2.48 -7.75
N TYR A 31 -2.23 -1.98 -7.64
CA TYR A 31 -1.33 -2.37 -6.56
C TYR A 31 -1.88 -2.00 -5.17
N PHE A 32 -2.50 -0.82 -5.02
CA PHE A 32 -3.10 -0.42 -3.75
C PHE A 32 -4.19 -1.39 -3.31
N TRP A 33 -5.14 -1.71 -4.19
CA TRP A 33 -6.27 -2.56 -3.84
C TRP A 33 -5.85 -4.02 -3.62
N ILE A 34 -4.89 -4.53 -4.38
CA ILE A 34 -4.31 -5.86 -4.12
C ILE A 34 -3.65 -5.86 -2.72
N GLY A 35 -2.90 -4.80 -2.37
CA GLY A 35 -2.33 -4.63 -1.03
C GLY A 35 -3.39 -4.62 0.07
N GLU A 36 -4.47 -3.85 -0.10
CA GLU A 36 -5.58 -3.81 0.86
C GLU A 36 -6.28 -5.17 1.02
N ILE A 37 -6.40 -5.95 -0.06
CA ILE A 37 -6.96 -7.31 -0.02
C ILE A 37 -6.07 -8.20 0.83
N TYR A 38 -4.76 -8.23 0.56
CA TYR A 38 -3.81 -9.02 1.35
C TYR A 38 -3.76 -8.58 2.82
N PHE A 39 -3.79 -7.28 3.08
CA PHE A 39 -3.83 -6.74 4.44
C PHE A 39 -5.07 -7.23 5.21
N LYS A 40 -6.25 -7.21 4.58
CA LYS A 40 -7.49 -7.73 5.17
C LYS A 40 -7.45 -9.23 5.42
N GLU A 41 -6.70 -9.98 4.61
CA GLU A 41 -6.44 -11.41 4.81
C GLU A 41 -5.35 -11.68 5.85
N GLN A 42 -4.80 -10.66 6.50
CA GLN A 42 -3.67 -10.73 7.44
C GLN A 42 -2.38 -11.30 6.80
N LYS A 43 -2.30 -11.24 5.47
CA LYS A 43 -1.14 -11.59 4.65
C LYS A 43 -0.28 -10.35 4.47
N TYR A 44 0.38 -9.95 5.55
CA TYR A 44 1.01 -8.64 5.62
C TYR A 44 2.25 -8.53 4.74
N GLU A 45 2.99 -9.62 4.54
CA GLU A 45 4.15 -9.68 3.64
C GLU A 45 3.71 -9.39 2.19
N GLU A 46 2.66 -10.05 1.70
CA GLU A 46 2.13 -9.79 0.37
C GLU A 46 1.55 -8.37 0.25
N ALA A 47 0.93 -7.85 1.32
CA ALA A 47 0.46 -6.48 1.35
C ALA A 47 1.62 -5.48 1.20
N ILE A 48 2.71 -5.66 1.96
CA ILE A 48 3.92 -4.85 1.91
C ILE A 48 4.51 -4.82 0.50
N LEU A 49 4.62 -5.98 -0.15
CA LEU A 49 5.16 -6.07 -1.51
C LEU A 49 4.31 -5.28 -2.52
N ASN A 50 2.98 -5.35 -2.41
CA ASN A 50 2.09 -4.62 -3.32
C ASN A 50 2.12 -3.11 -3.09
N TYR A 51 2.11 -2.66 -1.84
CA TYR A 51 2.30 -1.23 -1.56
C TYR A 51 3.67 -0.73 -2.04
N GLN A 52 4.73 -1.54 -1.89
CA GLN A 52 6.06 -1.20 -2.40
C GLN A 52 6.04 -0.99 -3.92
N LYS A 53 5.37 -1.88 -4.66
CA LYS A 53 5.24 -1.73 -6.12
C LYS A 53 4.57 -0.41 -6.52
N LEU A 54 3.57 0.05 -5.78
CA LEU A 54 2.96 1.36 -5.99
C LEU A 54 3.95 2.50 -5.72
N ILE A 55 4.68 2.45 -4.61
CA ILE A 55 5.64 3.47 -4.20
C ILE A 55 6.75 3.62 -5.25
N GLU A 56 7.20 2.49 -5.82
CA GLU A 56 8.23 2.41 -6.85
C GLU A 56 7.76 2.78 -8.27
N LEU A 57 6.45 2.97 -8.50
CA LEU A 57 5.97 3.39 -9.82
C LEU A 57 6.64 4.70 -10.25
N PRO A 58 7.04 4.84 -11.52
CA PRO A 58 7.63 6.07 -12.01
C PRO A 58 6.62 7.22 -11.98
N GLY A 59 7.12 8.42 -11.74
CA GLY A 59 6.31 9.64 -11.73
C GLY A 59 5.50 9.87 -10.46
N TRP A 60 4.65 10.89 -10.52
CA TRP A 60 3.76 11.24 -9.42
C TRP A 60 2.53 10.34 -9.43
N ASN A 61 2.16 9.83 -8.26
CA ASN A 61 0.89 9.14 -8.05
C ASN A 61 0.33 9.56 -6.68
N PRO A 62 -0.93 10.04 -6.62
CA PRO A 62 -1.52 10.57 -5.39
C PRO A 62 -1.71 9.51 -4.30
N LEU A 63 -1.66 8.21 -4.63
CA LEU A 63 -1.78 7.11 -3.68
C LEU A 63 -0.47 6.74 -2.99
N LYS A 64 0.68 7.29 -3.41
CA LYS A 64 1.98 6.98 -2.77
C LYS A 64 2.01 7.26 -1.26
N PRO A 65 1.52 8.40 -0.75
CA PRO A 65 1.45 8.64 0.69
C PRO A 65 0.59 7.58 1.41
N SER A 66 -0.58 7.25 0.85
CA SER A 66 -1.49 6.25 1.40
C SER A 66 -0.85 4.86 1.40
N ALA A 67 -0.15 4.48 0.33
CA ALA A 67 0.57 3.21 0.24
C ALA A 67 1.70 3.11 1.28
N MET A 68 2.48 4.18 1.47
CA MET A 68 3.54 4.20 2.50
C MET A 68 2.97 4.04 3.90
N LEU A 69 1.86 4.73 4.21
CA LEU A 69 1.20 4.61 5.50
C LEU A 69 0.69 3.19 5.73
N LYS A 70 0.04 2.60 4.73
CA LYS A 70 -0.49 1.23 4.79
C LYS A 70 0.62 0.18 4.88
N GLN A 71 1.71 0.36 4.16
CA GLN A 71 2.89 -0.49 4.26
C GLN A 71 3.52 -0.41 5.66
N ALA A 72 3.59 0.77 6.27
CA ALA A 72 4.07 0.91 7.66
C ALA A 72 3.15 0.19 8.65
N GLN A 73 1.84 0.31 8.48
CA GLN A 73 0.86 -0.42 9.28
C GLN A 73 1.01 -1.95 9.12
N ALA A 74 1.31 -2.44 7.92
CA ALA A 74 1.56 -3.85 7.66
C ALA A 74 2.85 -4.33 8.33
N PHE A 75 3.96 -3.57 8.26
CA PHE A 75 5.19 -3.88 9.00
C PHE A 75 4.93 -3.95 10.52
N LYS A 76 4.18 -2.98 11.07
CA LYS A 76 3.81 -3.00 12.48
C LYS A 76 2.97 -4.24 12.84
N ALA A 77 2.04 -4.65 11.97
CA ALA A 77 1.22 -5.84 12.18
C ALA A 77 2.05 -7.15 12.16
N LEU A 78 3.16 -7.18 11.42
CA LEU A 78 4.15 -8.27 11.46
C LEU A 78 5.08 -8.24 12.69
N GLY A 79 4.96 -7.22 13.54
CA GLY A 79 5.87 -7.01 14.67
C GLY A 79 7.16 -6.27 14.30
N ASP A 80 7.40 -5.99 13.02
CA ASP A 80 8.55 -5.19 12.56
C ASP A 80 8.28 -3.68 12.76
N THR A 81 8.35 -3.29 14.03
CA THR A 81 8.08 -1.92 14.45
C THR A 81 9.18 -0.96 13.97
N GLU A 82 10.42 -1.44 13.80
CA GLU A 82 11.53 -0.60 13.33
C GLU A 82 11.37 -0.25 11.85
N ALA A 83 11.06 -1.22 10.98
CA ALA A 83 10.74 -0.94 9.58
C ALA A 83 9.54 0.01 9.45
N SER A 84 8.49 -0.21 10.26
CA SER A 84 7.35 0.70 10.34
C SER A 84 7.78 2.14 10.66
N LYS A 85 8.58 2.35 11.72
CA LYS A 85 9.05 3.70 12.11
C LYS A 85 9.90 4.36 11.02
N ILE A 86 10.80 3.61 10.39
CA ILE A 86 11.63 4.12 9.28
C ILE A 86 10.74 4.62 8.15
N LEU A 87 9.74 3.83 7.77
CA LEU A 87 8.83 4.17 6.69
C LEU A 87 7.92 5.36 7.02
N LEU A 88 7.42 5.46 8.25
CA LEU A 88 6.66 6.62 8.72
C LEU A 88 7.49 7.90 8.67
N LYS A 89 8.76 7.86 9.09
CA LYS A 89 9.68 9.00 8.96
C LYS A 89 9.90 9.38 7.49
N LYS A 90 10.09 8.40 6.62
CA LYS A 90 10.22 8.62 5.16
C LYS A 90 8.97 9.27 4.58
N LEU A 91 7.77 8.82 4.98
CA LEU A 91 6.49 9.38 4.57
C LEU A 91 6.37 10.86 4.98
N ILE A 92 6.73 11.21 6.21
CA ILE A 92 6.72 12.59 6.69
C ILE A 92 7.68 13.46 5.87
N ASN A 93 8.87 12.95 5.56
CA ASN A 93 9.87 13.70 4.82
C ASN A 93 9.50 13.88 3.34
N GLN A 94 8.93 12.87 2.69
CA GLN A 94 8.61 12.90 1.26
C GLN A 94 7.27 13.58 0.97
N TYR A 95 6.31 13.50 1.89
CA TYR A 95 4.95 14.02 1.70
C TYR A 95 4.50 14.87 2.90
N PRO A 96 5.25 15.91 3.30
CA PRO A 96 5.04 16.64 4.55
C PRO A 96 3.67 17.33 4.69
N GLN A 97 3.02 17.62 3.55
CA GLN A 97 1.70 18.29 3.50
C GLN A 97 0.53 17.30 3.35
N SER A 98 0.80 15.99 3.26
CA SER A 98 -0.24 14.97 3.12
C SER A 98 -0.96 14.71 4.45
N LYS A 99 -2.22 14.27 4.38
CA LYS A 99 -2.97 13.82 5.57
C LYS A 99 -2.27 12.61 6.22
N GLU A 100 -1.66 11.76 5.41
CA GLU A 100 -0.92 10.58 5.84
C GLU A 100 0.34 10.94 6.64
N ALA A 101 1.04 12.02 6.29
CA ALA A 101 2.15 12.51 7.09
C ALA A 101 1.69 12.99 8.48
N GLU A 102 0.53 13.64 8.58
CA GLU A 102 -0.05 14.01 9.88
C GLU A 102 -0.42 12.78 10.71
N VAL A 103 -0.97 11.73 10.10
CA VAL A 103 -1.20 10.45 10.77
C VAL A 103 0.11 9.81 11.21
N ALA A 104 1.13 9.80 10.34
CA ALA A 104 2.44 9.23 10.63
C ALA A 104 3.13 9.93 11.82
N LYS A 105 3.04 11.26 11.90
CA LYS A 105 3.56 12.03 13.05
C LYS A 105 2.91 11.60 14.37
N LYS A 106 1.59 11.33 14.35
CA LYS A 106 0.87 10.86 15.55
C LYS A 106 1.26 9.44 15.94
N LEU A 107 1.52 8.56 14.98
CA LEU A 107 1.91 7.16 15.22
C LEU A 107 3.34 7.01 15.77
N LEU A 108 4.18 8.03 15.64
CA LEU A 108 5.57 8.04 16.12
C LEU A 108 5.74 8.67 17.52
N LYS A 109 4.67 9.26 18.08
CA LYS A 109 4.66 9.77 19.46
C LYS A 109 4.28 8.66 20.42
#